data_AF-A0A4R6HA89-F1
#
_entry.id   AF-A0A4R6HA89-F1
#
_cell.length_a   1.000
_cell.length_b   1.000
_cell.length_c   1.000
_cell.angle_alpha   90.00
_cell.angle_beta   90.00
_cell.angle_gamma   90.00
#
_symmetry.space_group_name_H-M   'P 1'
#
loop_
_entity.id
_entity.type
_entity.pdbx_description
1 polymer ?
#
loop_
_entity_poly.entity_id
_entity_poly.type
_entity_poly.pdbx_seq_one_letter_code
_entity_poly.pdbx_strand_id
1 'polypeptide(L)'
;MKRIIISLVNEELIELPGDDIPAFTIYLEETPAIGDSLFICSCDPVADDDETDMLHEYCQEVFPKEKTTGFGFKVVDKTFMRMDDFSEISLDIRYIPGIHQL
;
A
#
# COMPACT_ATOMS: atom_id res chain seq x y z
N MET A 1 3.28 -15.18 -6.94
CA MET A 1 3.41 -13.78 -6.48
C MET A 1 3.49 -12.87 -7.69
N LYS A 2 2.78 -11.74 -7.66
CA LYS A 2 2.71 -10.72 -8.71
C LYS A 2 3.26 -9.42 -8.15
N ARG A 3 4.12 -8.74 -8.91
CA ARG A 3 4.64 -7.41 -8.59
C ARG A 3 3.54 -6.38 -8.81
N ILE A 4 3.26 -5.58 -7.80
CA ILE A 4 2.21 -4.56 -7.82
C ILE A 4 2.78 -3.27 -7.22
N ILE A 5 2.55 -2.15 -7.90
CA ILE A 5 2.88 -0.83 -7.37
C ILE A 5 1.68 -0.32 -6.60
N ILE A 6 1.90 0.14 -5.38
CA ILE A 6 0.90 0.70 -4.49
C ILE A 6 1.17 2.18 -4.27
N SER A 7 0.14 2.98 -4.47
CA SER A 7 0.14 4.39 -4.10
C SER A 7 -0.94 4.64 -3.05
N LEU A 8 -0.61 5.38 -2.00
CA LEU A 8 -1.63 5.88 -1.07
C LEU A 8 -2.35 7.05 -1.74
N VAL A 9 -3.69 7.08 -1.68
CA VAL A 9 -4.45 8.21 -2.24
C VAL A 9 -5.09 9.07 -1.15
N ASN A 10 -4.99 10.38 -1.38
CA ASN A 10 -5.50 11.41 -0.49
C ASN A 10 -6.89 11.88 -0.96
N GLU A 11 -7.94 11.27 -0.43
CA GLU A 11 -9.29 11.82 -0.59
C GLU A 11 -10.03 11.77 0.75
N GLU A 12 -9.94 12.90 1.45
CA GLU A 12 -10.88 13.43 2.46
C GLU A 12 -10.90 12.86 3.88
N LEU A 13 -10.17 11.80 4.23
CA LEU A 13 -10.17 11.28 5.62
C LEU A 13 -8.93 11.61 6.44
N ILE A 14 -7.75 11.74 5.82
CA ILE A 14 -6.50 12.13 6.49
C ILE A 14 -5.65 12.92 5.50
N GLU A 15 -5.14 14.08 5.93
CA GLU A 15 -4.13 14.81 5.16
C GLU A 15 -2.82 14.02 5.18
N LEU A 16 -2.45 13.44 4.04
CA LEU A 16 -1.12 12.87 3.84
C LEU A 16 -0.12 14.01 3.60
N PRO A 17 1.09 13.97 4.18
CA PRO A 17 2.07 15.04 4.03
C PRO A 17 2.66 15.05 2.61
N GLY A 18 2.49 16.17 1.89
CA GLY A 18 3.18 16.49 0.64
C GLY A 18 2.34 16.33 -0.64
N ASP A 19 2.79 16.98 -1.71
CA ASP A 19 2.21 16.86 -3.05
C ASP A 19 2.61 15.55 -3.75
N ASP A 20 3.69 14.89 -3.30
CA ASP A 20 4.25 13.67 -3.88
C ASP A 20 4.21 12.52 -2.85
N ILE A 21 3.17 11.71 -2.91
CA ILE A 21 3.08 10.47 -2.13
C ILE A 21 3.97 9.41 -2.80
N PRO A 22 4.88 8.75 -2.07
CA PRO A 22 5.72 7.69 -2.65
C PRO A 22 4.87 6.51 -3.11
N ALA A 23 5.30 5.90 -4.22
CA ALA A 23 4.78 4.63 -4.68
C ALA A 23 5.66 3.49 -4.16
N PHE A 24 5.05 2.40 -3.71
CA PHE A 24 5.72 1.25 -3.10
C PHE A 24 5.51 0.01 -3.96
N THR A 25 6.58 -0.73 -4.25
CA THR A 25 6.47 -2.03 -4.94
C THR A 25 6.28 -3.14 -3.91
N ILE A 26 5.14 -3.83 -3.97
CA ILE A 26 4.88 -5.00 -3.12
C ILE A 26 4.50 -6.24 -3.95
N TYR A 27 4.63 -7.42 -3.33
CA TYR A 27 4.28 -8.69 -3.94
C TYR A 27 3.01 -9.28 -3.34
N LEU A 28 1.97 -9.43 -4.15
CA LEU A 28 0.73 -10.10 -3.73
C LEU A 28 0.57 -11.46 -4.42
N GLU A 29 -0.04 -12.42 -3.75
CA GLU A 29 -0.39 -13.71 -4.37
C GLU A 29 -1.39 -13.53 -5.51
N GLU A 30 -2.40 -12.70 -5.24
CA GLU A 30 -3.47 -12.37 -6.17
C GLU A 30 -3.54 -10.85 -6.38
N THR A 31 -4.11 -10.44 -7.51
CA THR A 31 -4.31 -9.02 -7.76
C THR A 31 -5.67 -8.63 -7.19
N PRO A 32 -5.73 -7.76 -6.17
CA PRO A 32 -6.99 -7.37 -5.56
C PRO A 32 -7.87 -6.60 -6.55
N ALA A 33 -9.18 -6.65 -6.31
CA ALA A 33 -10.20 -5.89 -6.98
C ALA A 33 -10.46 -4.55 -6.26
N ILE A 34 -11.07 -3.60 -6.97
CA ILE A 34 -11.55 -2.37 -6.37
C ILE A 34 -12.60 -2.72 -5.31
N GLY A 35 -12.42 -2.18 -4.09
CA GLY A 35 -13.28 -2.44 -2.94
C GLY A 35 -12.74 -3.50 -1.97
N ASP A 36 -11.73 -4.27 -2.36
CA ASP A 36 -11.11 -5.25 -1.49
C ASP A 36 -10.36 -4.57 -0.34
N SER A 37 -10.38 -5.22 0.83
CA SER A 37 -9.56 -4.82 1.97
C SER A 37 -8.18 -5.44 1.88
N LEU A 38 -7.16 -4.62 2.08
CA LEU A 38 -5.76 -5.04 2.18
C LEU A 38 -5.27 -4.80 3.60
N PHE A 39 -4.48 -5.74 4.12
CA PHE A 39 -3.84 -5.60 5.42
C PHE A 39 -2.34 -5.71 5.22
N ILE A 40 -1.62 -4.65 5.57
CA ILE A 40 -0.17 -4.53 5.35
C ILE A 40 0.50 -4.53 6.70
N CYS A 41 1.29 -5.58 6.98
CA CYS A 41 2.06 -5.72 8.20
C CYS A 41 3.55 -5.58 7.89
N SER A 42 4.34 -5.13 8.87
CA SER A 42 5.78 -5.40 8.80
C SER A 42 5.99 -6.91 8.81
N CYS A 43 6.53 -7.46 7.73
CA CYS A 43 6.80 -8.89 7.61
C CYS A 43 8.30 -9.10 7.48
N ASP A 44 8.82 -10.22 8.03
CA ASP A 44 10.20 -10.61 7.79
C ASP A 44 10.51 -10.55 6.29
N PRO A 45 11.66 -9.99 5.88
CA PRO A 45 11.95 -9.59 4.50
C PRO A 45 11.85 -10.79 3.55
N VAL A 46 10.74 -10.89 2.82
CA VAL A 46 10.48 -12.02 1.91
C VAL A 46 11.26 -11.90 0.60
N ALA A 47 11.80 -10.72 0.27
CA ALA A 47 12.77 -10.52 -0.81
C ALA A 47 13.45 -9.15 -0.68
N ASP A 48 14.69 -9.03 -1.17
CA ASP A 48 15.49 -7.78 -1.16
C ASP A 48 14.83 -6.59 -1.90
N ASP A 49 13.74 -6.82 -2.65
CA ASP A 49 12.99 -5.83 -3.44
C ASP A 49 11.53 -5.63 -2.98
N ASP A 50 11.15 -6.12 -1.80
CA ASP A 50 9.78 -5.94 -1.25
C ASP A 50 9.71 -4.69 -0.35
N GLU A 51 9.08 -3.62 -0.82
CA GLU A 51 8.98 -2.34 -0.10
C GLU A 51 7.82 -2.33 0.93
N THR A 52 7.31 -3.51 1.32
CA THR A 52 6.24 -3.66 2.32
C THR A 52 6.59 -3.00 3.66
N ASP A 53 7.83 -3.16 4.14
CA ASP A 53 8.29 -2.52 5.38
C ASP A 53 8.40 -1.00 5.24
N MET A 54 8.83 -0.50 4.07
CA MET A 54 8.88 0.94 3.81
C MET A 54 7.49 1.58 3.82
N LEU A 55 6.50 0.89 3.25
CA LEU A 55 5.10 1.32 3.31
C LEU A 55 4.59 1.33 4.75
N HIS A 56 4.97 0.33 5.55
CA HIS A 56 4.63 0.28 6.98
C HIS A 56 5.26 1.43 7.76
N GLU A 57 6.56 1.70 7.58
CA GLU A 57 7.28 2.81 8.21
C GLU A 57 6.67 4.16 7.82
N TYR A 58 6.40 4.38 6.53
CA TYR A 58 5.72 5.58 6.05
C TYR A 58 4.35 5.76 6.74
N CYS A 59 3.57 4.69 6.88
CA CYS A 59 2.30 4.74 7.59
C CYS A 59 2.46 5.05 9.09
N GLN A 60 3.52 4.60 9.75
CA GLN A 60 3.81 5.00 11.13
C GLN A 60 4.14 6.48 11.26
N GLU A 61 4.86 7.05 10.30
CA GLU A 61 5.18 8.49 10.28
C GLU A 61 3.94 9.35 10.05
N VAL A 62 3.08 8.94 9.12
CA VAL A 62 1.86 9.65 8.73
C VAL A 62 0.74 9.48 9.77
N PHE A 63 0.63 8.30 10.38
CA PHE A 63 -0.37 7.96 11.39
C PHE A 63 0.27 7.73 12.78
N PRO A 64 1.01 8.71 13.35
CA PRO A 64 1.91 8.50 14.49
C PRO A 64 1.21 8.19 15.82
N LYS A 65 -0.12 8.28 15.85
CA LYS A 65 -0.93 7.87 17.00
C LYS A 65 -1.12 6.35 17.08
N GLU A 66 -0.76 5.62 16.03
CA GLU A 66 -0.96 4.17 15.95
C GLU A 66 0.37 3.43 16.12
N LYS A 67 0.61 2.90 17.33
CA LYS A 67 1.68 1.89 17.54
C LYS A 67 1.11 0.53 17.17
N THR A 68 1.39 0.08 15.95
CA THR A 68 0.84 -1.16 15.39
C THR A 68 1.86 -1.91 14.54
N THR A 69 1.68 -3.24 14.45
CA THR A 69 2.41 -4.12 13.53
C THR A 69 1.82 -4.15 12.13
N GLY A 70 0.66 -3.52 11.88
CA GLY A 70 0.08 -3.42 10.54
C GLY A 70 -1.10 -2.47 10.38
N PHE A 71 -1.32 -2.00 9.16
CA PHE A 71 -2.34 -1.02 8.80
C PHE A 71 -3.35 -1.62 7.80
N GLY A 72 -4.64 -1.29 7.98
CA GLY A 72 -5.72 -1.68 7.09
C GLY A 72 -5.99 -0.64 5.99
N PHE A 73 -6.22 -1.11 4.77
CA PHE A 73 -6.50 -0.30 3.60
C PHE A 73 -7.65 -0.86 2.78
N LYS A 74 -8.23 -0.02 1.92
CA LYS A 74 -9.19 -0.39 0.89
C LYS A 74 -8.64 -0.04 -0.48
N VAL A 75 -8.73 -0.95 -1.44
CA VAL A 75 -8.43 -0.63 -2.84
C VAL A 75 -9.51 0.27 -3.39
N VAL A 76 -9.14 1.44 -3.90
CA VAL A 76 -10.07 2.44 -4.42
C VAL A 76 -9.91 2.70 -5.91
N ASP A 77 -8.72 2.49 -6.46
CA ASP A 77 -8.52 2.47 -7.90
C ASP A 77 -7.45 1.44 -8.31
N LYS A 78 -7.42 1.12 -9.59
CA LYS A 78 -6.50 0.17 -10.19
C LYS A 78 -6.23 0.53 -11.64
N THR A 79 -4.97 0.76 -11.94
CA THR A 79 -4.50 1.01 -13.31
C THR A 79 -3.64 -0.14 -13.80
N PHE A 80 -3.90 -0.60 -15.02
CA PHE A 80 -3.04 -1.57 -15.70
C PHE A 80 -2.28 -0.86 -16.81
N MET A 81 -0.96 -0.95 -16.74
CA MET A 81 -0.07 -0.40 -17.77
C MET A 81 0.69 -1.54 -18.44
N ARG A 82 0.72 -1.50 -19.78
CA ARG A 82 1.50 -2.45 -20.58
C ARG A 82 2.42 -1.67 -21.51
N MET A 83 3.71 -1.93 -21.39
CA MET A 83 4.75 -1.45 -22.29
C MET A 83 5.39 -2.64 -23.02
N ASP A 84 6.27 -2.37 -23.98
CA ASP A 84 6.87 -3.39 -24.84
C ASP A 84 7.63 -4.46 -24.03
N ASP A 85 8.31 -4.07 -22.94
CA ASP A 85 9.17 -4.96 -22.16
C ASP A 85 8.62 -5.33 -20.77
N PHE A 86 7.51 -4.71 -20.33
CA PHE A 86 6.93 -5.01 -19.02
C PHE A 86 5.43 -4.72 -18.94
N SER A 87 4.79 -5.36 -17.96
CA SER A 87 3.41 -5.08 -17.57
C SER A 87 3.38 -4.75 -16.09
N GLU A 88 2.62 -3.73 -15.73
CA GLU A 88 2.53 -3.18 -14.38
C GLU A 88 1.07 -3.04 -13.97
N ILE A 89 0.81 -3.31 -12.70
CA ILE A 89 -0.47 -3.03 -12.06
C ILE A 89 -0.18 -2.03 -10.95
N SER A 90 -0.79 -0.87 -11.04
CA SER A 90 -0.80 0.15 -10.00
C SER A 90 -2.11 0.04 -9.23
N LEU A 91 -2.04 0.03 -7.90
CA LEU A 91 -3.20 0.08 -7.02
C LEU A 91 -3.16 1.36 -6.21
N ASP A 92 -4.30 2.04 -6.20
CA ASP A 92 -4.51 3.14 -5.28
C ASP A 92 -5.25 2.60 -4.07
N ILE A 93 -4.65 2.78 -2.90
CA ILE A 93 -5.20 2.29 -1.64
C ILE A 93 -5.51 3.44 -0.70
N ARG A 94 -6.59 3.28 0.05
CA ARG A 94 -7.09 4.24 1.03
C ARG A 94 -7.02 3.63 2.42
N TYR A 95 -6.35 4.31 3.34
CA TYR A 95 -6.26 3.87 4.73
C TYR A 95 -7.64 3.82 5.41
N ILE A 96 -7.86 2.80 6.25
CA ILE A 96 -9.09 2.63 7.05
C ILE A 96 -8.76 2.83 8.53
N PRO A 97 -9.14 3.97 9.13
CA PRO A 97 -8.87 4.24 10.54
C PRO A 97 -9.39 3.15 11.49
N GLY A 98 -8.57 2.76 12.46
CA GLY A 98 -8.94 1.79 13.50
C GLY A 98 -8.93 0.32 13.07
N ILE A 99 -8.53 0.00 11.83
CA ILE A 99 -8.20 -1.36 11.41
C ILE A 99 -6.68 -1.54 11.47
N HIS A 100 -6.21 -2.21 12.52
CA HIS A 100 -4.79 -2.47 12.77
C HIS A 100 -4.59 -3.82 13.48
N GLN A 101 -3.36 -4.35 13.44
CA GLN A 101 -2.96 -5.59 14.11
C GLN A 101 -1.92 -5.26 15.18
N LEU A 102 -2.00 -5.91 16.34
CA LEU A 102 -1.06 -5.76 17.44
C LEU A 102 -0.08 -6.94 17.44
#